data_AF-A0A2V6ZH23-F1
#
_entry.id   AF-A0A2V6ZH23-F1
#
_cell.length_a   1.000
_cell.length_b   1.000
_cell.length_c   1.000
_cell.angle_alpha   90.00
_cell.angle_beta   90.00
_cell.angle_gamma   90.00
#
_symmetry.space_group_name_H-M   'P 1'
#
loop_
_entity.id
_entity.type
_entity.pdbx_description
1 polymer ?
#
loop_
_entity_poly.entity_id
_entity_poly.type
_entity_poly.pdbx_seq_one_letter_code
_entity_poly.pdbx_strand_id
1 'polypeptide(L)'
;HSIERTCRECADGAPGVVQLRELAERLVRQAGIERWRYRSAGGGSNVVGSVAFLLPRSEVDSFLTRIAPIASRAPGIAVVPTGPWPPYSFVPSFDRFPLPRLSEPGRDAGRLAG
;
A
#
# COMPACT_ATOMS: atom_id res chain seq x y z
N HIS A 1 -6.88 -13.30 18.53
CA HIS A 1 -5.60 -13.77 17.97
C HIS A 1 -5.79 -15.17 17.42
N SER A 2 -6.09 -15.29 16.13
CA SER A 2 -6.21 -16.59 15.43
C SER A 2 -5.18 -16.61 14.30
N ILE A 3 -4.53 -17.75 14.12
CA ILE A 3 -3.40 -18.01 13.21
C ILE A 3 -3.79 -17.84 11.72
N GLU A 4 -5.09 -17.77 11.39
CA GLU A 4 -5.59 -17.75 10.02
C GLU A 4 -5.66 -16.36 9.35
N ARG A 5 -5.35 -15.28 10.06
CA ARG A 5 -5.23 -13.95 9.43
C ARG A 5 -3.93 -13.30 9.86
N THR A 6 -2.98 -13.22 8.95
CA THR A 6 -1.75 -12.42 9.10
C THR A 6 -2.17 -10.99 9.45
N CYS A 7 -2.10 -10.65 10.74
CA CYS A 7 -2.45 -9.32 11.21
C CYS A 7 -1.47 -8.32 10.61
N ARG A 8 -1.99 -7.24 10.03
CA ARG A 8 -1.20 -6.20 9.36
C ARG A 8 -0.13 -5.60 10.28
N GLU A 9 -0.47 -5.42 11.55
CA GLU A 9 0.46 -4.94 12.59
C GLU A 9 1.57 -5.96 12.90
N CYS A 10 1.28 -7.27 12.80
CA CYS A 10 2.29 -8.31 13.00
C CYS A 10 3.23 -8.45 11.80
N ALA A 11 2.77 -8.15 10.58
CA ALA A 11 3.63 -8.10 9.38
C ALA A 11 4.52 -6.85 9.34
N ASP A 12 4.04 -5.72 9.87
CA ASP A 12 4.82 -4.49 10.02
C ASP A 12 5.80 -4.54 11.21
N GLY A 13 5.64 -5.50 12.14
CA GLY A 13 6.41 -5.59 13.39
C GLY A 13 7.62 -6.53 13.37
N ALA A 14 7.91 -7.24 12.28
CA ALA A 14 9.13 -8.04 12.17
C ALA A 14 10.35 -7.10 12.19
N PRO A 15 11.38 -7.33 13.03
CA PRO A 15 12.45 -6.38 13.27
C PRO A 15 13.01 -5.80 11.95
N GLY A 16 13.43 -6.65 11.00
CA GLY A 16 13.96 -6.23 9.70
C GLY A 16 13.04 -5.36 8.82
N VAL A 17 11.73 -5.52 8.92
CA VAL A 17 10.74 -4.76 8.14
C VAL A 17 10.66 -3.31 8.60
N VAL A 18 10.72 -3.08 9.91
CA VAL A 18 10.71 -1.74 10.51
C VAL A 18 11.93 -0.95 10.07
N GLN A 19 13.13 -1.57 10.13
CA GLN A 19 14.36 -0.89 9.74
C GLN A 19 14.40 -0.55 8.25
N LEU A 20 13.86 -1.42 7.38
CA LEU A 20 13.74 -1.14 5.95
C LEU A 20 12.80 0.03 5.67
N ARG A 21 11.66 0.11 6.36
CA ARG A 21 10.74 1.24 6.25
C ARG A 21 11.41 2.55 6.66
N GLU A 22 12.07 2.58 7.81
CA GLU A 22 12.76 3.78 8.30
C GLU A 22 13.89 4.23 7.36
N LEU A 23 14.65 3.27 6.83
CA LEU A 23 15.68 3.56 5.84
C LEU A 23 15.07 4.15 4.56
N ALA A 24 14.01 3.55 4.03
CA ALA A 24 13.31 4.06 2.86
C ALA A 24 12.80 5.49 3.09
N GLU A 25 12.21 5.76 4.26
CA GLU A 25 11.76 7.10 4.60
C GLU A 25 12.89 8.13 4.67
N ARG A 26 14.05 7.77 5.25
CA ARG A 26 15.22 8.65 5.28
C ARG A 26 15.71 8.98 3.87
N LEU A 27 15.85 7.98 3.02
CA LEU A 27 16.33 8.15 1.64
C LEU A 27 15.37 9.03 0.82
N VAL A 28 14.06 8.84 0.97
CA VAL A 28 13.07 9.65 0.27
C VAL A 28 13.09 11.10 0.75
N ARG A 29 13.18 11.33 2.07
CA ARG A 29 13.33 12.69 2.61
C ARG A 29 14.57 13.38 2.04
N GLN A 30 15.70 12.67 1.95
CA GLN A 30 16.93 13.21 1.37
C GLN A 30 16.82 13.49 -0.13
N ALA A 31 16.07 12.67 -0.86
CA ALA A 31 15.88 12.81 -2.30
C ALA A 31 14.80 13.83 -2.70
N GLY A 32 14.06 14.41 -1.75
CA GLY A 32 12.99 15.37 -2.03
C GLY A 32 11.79 14.76 -2.76
N ILE A 33 11.56 13.44 -2.66
CA ILE A 33 10.46 12.77 -3.38
C ILE A 33 9.16 12.95 -2.59
N GLU A 34 8.28 13.82 -3.07
CA GLU A 34 7.08 14.21 -2.33
C GLU A 34 5.98 13.14 -2.30
N ARG A 35 5.84 12.34 -3.37
CA ARG A 35 4.68 11.45 -3.56
C ARG A 35 5.09 10.01 -3.76
N TRP A 36 5.27 9.31 -2.65
CA TRP A 36 5.64 7.90 -2.61
C TRP A 36 4.89 7.14 -1.51
N ARG A 37 4.86 5.81 -1.61
CA ARG A 37 4.28 4.91 -0.62
C ARG A 37 5.12 3.64 -0.50
N TYR A 38 5.41 3.24 0.73
CA TYR A 38 5.97 1.92 1.04
C TYR A 38 4.87 0.97 1.55
N ARG A 39 4.91 -0.28 1.10
CA ARG A 39 4.17 -1.38 1.70
C ARG A 39 5.13 -2.53 1.98
N SER A 40 5.13 -3.00 3.22
CA SER A 40 5.75 -4.29 3.54
C SER A 40 4.95 -5.41 2.88
N ALA A 41 5.64 -6.44 2.41
CA ALA A 41 4.97 -7.67 2.03
C ALA A 41 4.64 -8.48 3.30
N GLY A 42 3.41 -8.96 3.41
CA GLY A 42 3.03 -9.89 4.48
C GLY A 42 3.83 -11.19 4.38
N GLY A 43 4.01 -11.87 5.52
CA GLY A 43 4.70 -13.17 5.57
C GLY A 43 4.05 -14.17 4.62
N GLY A 44 4.86 -14.76 3.72
CA GLY A 44 4.43 -15.79 2.77
C GLY A 44 4.75 -15.53 1.30
N SER A 45 5.27 -14.36 0.93
CA SER A 45 5.71 -14.06 -0.45
C SER A 45 7.22 -13.82 -0.52
N ASN A 46 7.85 -14.11 -1.67
CA ASN A 46 9.25 -13.77 -1.95
C ASN A 46 9.47 -12.27 -2.21
N VAL A 47 8.43 -11.45 -1.98
CA VAL A 47 8.52 -10.00 -2.06
C VAL A 47 8.92 -9.49 -0.69
N VAL A 48 9.97 -8.67 -0.60
CA VAL A 48 10.43 -8.06 0.67
C VAL A 48 9.63 -6.79 0.96
N GLY A 49 9.18 -6.10 -0.07
CA GLY A 49 8.36 -4.90 0.02
C GLY A 49 8.06 -4.32 -1.35
N SER A 50 7.11 -3.40 -1.40
CA SER A 50 6.73 -2.67 -2.60
C SER A 50 6.83 -1.17 -2.35
N VAL A 51 7.40 -0.44 -3.31
CA VAL A 51 7.45 1.01 -3.31
C VAL A 51 6.65 1.53 -4.51
N ALA A 52 5.72 2.44 -4.27
CA ALA A 52 4.95 3.10 -5.31
C ALA A 52 5.32 4.59 -5.37
N PHE A 53 5.49 5.12 -6.58
CA PHE A 53 5.76 6.54 -6.85
C PHE A 53 4.63 7.12 -7.69
N LEU A 54 4.25 8.36 -7.42
CA LEU A 54 3.28 9.09 -8.23
C LEU A 54 4.01 10.20 -8.99
N LEU A 55 4.17 9.97 -10.30
CA LEU A 55 4.97 10.80 -11.19
C LEU A 55 4.09 11.41 -12.29
N PRO A 56 4.45 12.60 -12.82
CA PRO A 56 3.96 13.06 -14.10
C PRO A 56 4.24 12.03 -15.20
N ARG A 57 3.30 11.85 -16.14
CA ARG A 57 3.43 10.80 -17.16
C ARG A 57 4.69 10.95 -18.03
N SER A 58 5.12 12.19 -18.28
CA SER A 58 6.33 12.55 -19.02
C SER A 58 7.63 12.15 -18.31
N GLU A 59 7.62 11.90 -17.01
CA GLU A 59 8.82 11.59 -16.22
C GLU A 59 9.08 10.09 -16.07
N VAL A 60 8.14 9.23 -16.49
CA VAL A 60 8.20 7.78 -16.27
C VAL A 60 9.46 7.16 -16.88
N ASP A 61 9.79 7.47 -18.13
CA ASP A 61 10.94 6.85 -18.81
C ASP A 61 12.27 7.29 -18.19
N SER A 62 12.37 8.57 -17.81
CA SER A 62 13.54 9.13 -17.11
C SER A 62 13.70 8.50 -15.71
N PHE A 63 12.59 8.21 -15.03
CA PHE A 63 12.59 7.53 -13.75
C PHE A 63 13.05 6.07 -13.90
N LEU A 64 12.49 5.32 -14.84
CA LEU A 64 12.85 3.92 -15.10
C LEU A 64 14.34 3.76 -15.46
N THR A 65 14.87 4.67 -16.28
CA THR A 65 16.28 4.70 -16.66
C THR A 65 17.20 4.89 -15.46
N ARG A 66 16.79 5.68 -14.47
CA ARG A 66 17.57 5.93 -13.24
C ARG A 66 17.55 4.77 -12.25
N ILE A 67 16.46 4.00 -12.19
CA ILE A 67 16.35 2.86 -11.26
C ILE A 67 17.00 1.57 -11.78
N ALA A 68 17.07 1.38 -13.10
CA ALA A 68 17.60 0.14 -13.69
C ALA A 68 19.05 -0.20 -13.25
N PRO A 69 19.99 0.77 -13.15
CA PRO A 69 21.32 0.50 -12.62
C PRO A 69 21.34 0.13 -11.15
N ILE A 70 20.38 0.65 -10.35
CA ILE A 70 20.28 0.36 -8.92
C ILE A 70 19.81 -1.09 -8.72
N ALA A 71 18.81 -1.52 -9.51
CA ALA A 71 18.31 -2.89 -9.54
C ALA A 71 19.43 -3.91 -9.82
N SER A 72 20.40 -3.53 -10.63
CA SER A 72 21.51 -4.39 -11.04
C SER A 72 22.62 -4.53 -9.97
N ARG A 73 22.60 -3.70 -8.91
CA ARG A 73 23.67 -3.63 -7.90
C ARG A 73 23.39 -4.42 -6.61
N ALA A 74 22.22 -5.04 -6.48
CA ALA A 74 21.82 -5.77 -5.28
C ALA A 74 21.80 -7.30 -5.55
N PRO A 75 22.91 -8.02 -5.29
CA PRO A 75 22.94 -9.47 -5.46
C PRO A 75 21.85 -10.13 -4.60
N GLY A 76 21.07 -11.04 -5.21
CA GLY A 76 20.01 -11.75 -4.52
C GLY A 76 18.69 -10.98 -4.36
N ILE A 77 18.58 -9.75 -4.88
CA ILE A 77 17.34 -8.96 -4.85
C ILE A 77 16.98 -8.55 -6.27
N ALA A 78 15.80 -8.98 -6.74
CA ALA A 78 15.23 -8.50 -7.99
C ALA A 78 14.35 -7.27 -7.70
N VAL A 79 14.65 -6.15 -8.38
CA VAL A 79 13.73 -5.00 -8.43
C VAL A 79 12.95 -5.09 -9.73
N VAL A 80 11.63 -5.26 -9.62
CA VAL A 80 10.73 -5.39 -10.76
C VAL A 80 9.85 -4.14 -10.83
N PRO A 81 10.09 -3.23 -11.79
CA PRO A 81 9.17 -2.13 -12.06
C PRO A 81 7.82 -2.69 -12.52
N THR A 82 6.74 -2.24 -11.91
CA THR A 82 5.37 -2.64 -12.28
C THR A 82 4.57 -1.44 -12.75
N GLY A 83 3.68 -1.63 -13.73
CA GLY A 83 2.72 -0.61 -14.20
C GLY A 83 3.02 -0.07 -15.61
N PRO A 84 2.46 1.10 -15.96
CA PRO A 84 1.69 2.01 -15.10
C PRO A 84 0.31 1.45 -14.72
N TRP A 85 -0.11 1.66 -13.47
CA TRP A 85 -1.41 1.26 -12.94
C TRP A 85 -2.17 2.48 -12.41
N PRO A 86 -3.51 2.41 -12.28
CA PRO A 86 -4.26 3.42 -11.54
C PRO A 86 -3.68 3.62 -10.12
N PRO A 87 -3.79 4.83 -9.53
CA PRO A 87 -3.03 5.23 -8.34
C PRO A 87 -3.60 4.66 -7.01
N TYR A 88 -3.95 3.37 -6.97
CA TYR A 88 -4.57 2.72 -5.82
C TYR A 88 -3.78 2.86 -4.52
N SER A 89 -2.44 2.93 -4.60
CA SER A 89 -1.59 3.13 -3.42
C SER A 89 -1.74 4.51 -2.77
N PHE A 90 -2.31 5.48 -3.48
CA PHE A 90 -2.45 6.87 -3.02
C PHE A 90 -3.88 7.22 -2.59
N VAL A 91 -4.84 6.31 -2.78
CA VAL A 91 -6.22 6.48 -2.31
C VAL A 91 -6.28 6.16 -0.79
N PRO A 92 -6.98 6.98 0.03
CA PRO A 92 -7.20 6.67 1.44
C PRO A 92 -7.92 5.32 1.64
N SER A 93 -7.71 4.65 2.78
CA SER A 93 -8.52 3.47 3.10
C SER A 93 -9.98 3.88 3.32
N PHE A 94 -10.90 3.18 2.66
CA PHE A 94 -12.33 3.42 2.81
C PHE A 94 -12.89 2.93 4.16
N ASP A 95 -12.10 2.23 4.98
CA ASP A 95 -12.49 1.78 6.33
C ASP A 95 -12.90 2.93 7.27
N ARG A 96 -12.57 4.18 6.92
CA ARG A 96 -12.92 5.37 7.71
C ARG A 96 -14.29 5.95 7.38
N PHE A 97 -14.96 5.46 6.34
CA PHE A 97 -16.33 5.86 6.05
C PHE A 97 -17.27 4.85 6.68
N PRO A 98 -18.09 5.22 7.67
CA PRO A 98 -19.19 4.38 8.10
C PRO A 98 -20.03 4.09 6.85
N LEU A 99 -20.17 2.81 6.49
CA LEU A 99 -21.15 2.43 5.48
C LEU A 99 -22.49 3.01 5.95
N PRO A 100 -23.22 3.76 5.11
CA PRO A 100 -24.55 4.19 5.47
C PRO A 100 -25.32 2.94 5.86
N ARG A 101 -25.84 2.89 7.09
CA ARG A 101 -26.85 1.88 7.40
C ARG A 101 -28.02 2.21 6.49
N LEU A 102 -28.23 1.41 5.45
CA LEU A 102 -29.49 1.44 4.73
C LEU A 102 -30.54 1.10 5.77
N SER A 103 -31.33 2.09 6.17
CA SER A 103 -32.52 1.85 6.97
C SER A 103 -33.33 0.82 6.20
N GLU A 104 -33.55 -0.35 6.81
CA GLU A 104 -34.47 -1.33 6.25
C GLU A 104 -35.79 -0.60 5.96
N PRO A 105 -36.36 -0.73 4.75
CA PRO A 105 -37.62 -0.07 4.44
C PRO A 105 -38.62 -0.50 5.50
N GLY A 106 -39.14 0.50 6.24
CA GLY A 106 -40.06 0.30 7.33
C GLY A 106 -41.16 -0.65 6.89
N ARG A 107 -41.30 -1.77 7.61
CA ARG A 107 -42.54 -2.54 7.58
C ARG A 107 -43.63 -1.65 8.19
N ASP A 108 -44.17 -0.76 7.37
CA ASP A 108 -45.52 -0.25 7.54
C ASP A 108 -46.46 -1.45 7.34
N ALA A 109 -46.68 -2.18 8.42
CA ALA A 109 -47.76 -3.13 8.54
C ALA A 109 -48.74 -2.53 9.55
N GLY A 110 -49.74 -1.85 9.00
CA GLY A 110 -50.77 -1.16 9.75
C GLY A 110 -51.48 -2.03 10.78
N ARG A 111 -51.97 -1.37 11.83
CA ARG A 111 -53.07 -1.88 12.64
C ARG A 111 -54.05 -0.73 12.88
N LEU A 112 -55.08 -0.71 12.04
CA LEU A 112 -56.40 -0.19 12.39
C LEU A 112 -56.95 -1.01 13.56
N ALA A 113 -57.32 -0.35 14.65
CA ALA A 113 -58.31 -0.73 15.68
C ALA A 113 -58.11 0.28 16.82
N GLY A 114 -59.11 0.95 17.36
CA GLY A 114 -60.56 0.86 17.31
C GLY A 114 -61.08 1.67 18.49
#